data_AF-A0A7C9V2D7-F1
#
_entry.id   AF-A0A7C9V2D7-F1
#
_cell.length_a   1.000
_cell.length_b   1.000
_cell.length_c   1.000
_cell.angle_alpha   90.00
_cell.angle_beta   90.00
_cell.angle_gamma   90.00
#
_symmetry.space_group_name_H-M   'P 1'
#
loop_
_entity.id
_entity.type
_entity.pdbx_description
1 polymer ?
#
loop_
_entity_poly.entity_id
_entity_poly.type
_entity_poly.pdbx_seq_one_letter_code
_entity_poly.pdbx_strand_id
1 'polypeptide(L)'
;MSICLTDIMEREFWQDFQDSFSKTTGMAVLTVDNQQPVTEGSNFTEFCMELTRKSPEGARRCTACDLQGGKKSRETGKPYVYECHAGLVDMAAPIVVDNEQIGSVLAGQVLPNPPDEAKFRAYAVELGIDPDAYVAAVKKVPYASREKIEAAADLLFLISMKIGQVWHQRSLIERMSSAIREDLSRIRDALSKIERESSSVTQAQQELNESILDISTTAERIGTVAAGIRIIANQTRMLGLNASIEAARAGQLGLGFGVVAQEVRTLSSHSSQTVDEINVFTASIKDNIAAISAAVNVSLKASEHETSFIDQLVSSCDDIARRSEEITRFAASMSRTK
;
A
#
# COMPACT_ATOMS: atom_id res chain seq x y z
N MET A 1 16.08 -14.85 -1.93
CA MET A 1 16.02 -15.53 -3.24
C MET A 1 17.01 -14.81 -4.13
N SER A 2 17.99 -15.50 -4.73
CA SER A 2 18.96 -14.84 -5.63
C SER A 2 18.22 -14.45 -6.90
N ILE A 3 18.29 -13.18 -7.30
CA ILE A 3 17.70 -12.67 -8.55
C ILE A 3 18.59 -13.14 -9.69
N CYS A 4 18.00 -13.74 -10.72
CA CYS A 4 18.66 -14.15 -11.95
C CYS A 4 18.45 -13.11 -13.06
N LEU A 5 19.29 -13.10 -14.10
CA LEU A 5 19.12 -12.18 -15.24
C LEU A 5 17.80 -12.36 -15.97
N THR A 6 17.26 -13.58 -15.99
CA THR A 6 15.96 -13.91 -16.60
C THR A 6 14.77 -13.45 -15.77
N ASP A 7 14.96 -13.13 -14.49
CA ASP A 7 13.93 -12.47 -13.68
C ASP A 7 13.81 -10.98 -14.03
N ILE A 8 14.82 -10.43 -14.71
CA ILE A 8 14.91 -9.01 -15.06
C ILE A 8 14.37 -8.73 -16.44
N MET A 9 14.94 -9.42 -17.43
CA MET A 9 14.51 -9.37 -18.80
C MET A 9 14.52 -10.79 -19.36
N GLU A 10 13.59 -11.06 -20.27
CA GLU A 10 13.51 -12.35 -20.94
C GLU A 10 14.80 -12.66 -21.71
N ARG A 11 15.10 -13.95 -21.89
CA ARG A 11 16.32 -14.39 -22.59
C ARG A 11 16.44 -13.76 -23.98
N GLU A 12 15.33 -13.64 -24.71
CA GLU A 12 15.26 -13.06 -26.05
C GLU A 12 15.78 -11.63 -26.07
N PHE A 13 15.40 -10.80 -25.09
CA PHE A 13 15.93 -9.44 -24.97
C PHE A 13 17.45 -9.42 -24.80
N TRP A 14 18.00 -10.29 -23.94
CA TRP A 14 19.45 -10.35 -23.72
C TRP A 14 20.19 -10.75 -24.99
N GLN A 15 19.64 -11.71 -25.74
CA GLN A 15 20.18 -12.16 -27.02
C GLN A 15 20.15 -11.04 -28.07
N ASP A 16 19.00 -10.39 -28.28
CA ASP A 16 18.83 -9.30 -29.23
C ASP A 16 19.71 -8.08 -28.92
N PHE A 17 19.81 -7.73 -27.63
CA PHE A 17 20.67 -6.66 -27.15
C PHE A 17 22.13 -6.92 -27.52
N GLN A 18 22.64 -8.10 -27.18
CA GLN A 18 24.02 -8.42 -27.47
C GLN A 18 24.29 -8.61 -28.96
N ASP A 19 23.35 -9.16 -29.74
CA ASP A 19 23.50 -9.31 -31.19
C ASP A 19 23.55 -7.94 -31.87
N SER A 20 22.70 -7.00 -31.44
CA SER A 20 22.71 -5.62 -31.91
C SER A 20 24.01 -4.90 -31.55
N PHE A 21 24.49 -5.07 -30.31
CA PHE A 21 25.76 -4.51 -29.88
C PHE A 21 26.93 -5.09 -30.67
N SER A 22 26.96 -6.41 -30.81
CA SER A 22 27.96 -7.17 -31.53
C SER A 22 28.04 -6.74 -33.01
N LYS A 23 26.89 -6.64 -33.68
CA LYS A 23 26.78 -6.17 -35.08
C LYS A 23 27.26 -4.73 -35.25
N THR A 24 27.03 -3.87 -34.26
CA THR A 24 27.40 -2.44 -34.32
C THR A 24 28.89 -2.23 -34.06
N THR A 25 29.45 -2.97 -33.11
CA THR A 25 30.83 -2.77 -32.65
C THR A 25 31.84 -3.65 -33.40
N GLY A 26 31.38 -4.79 -33.93
CA GLY A 26 32.22 -5.84 -34.48
C GLY A 26 32.88 -6.71 -33.40
N MET A 27 32.48 -6.57 -32.13
CA MET A 27 33.04 -7.32 -31.01
C MET A 27 32.25 -8.62 -30.78
N ALA A 28 32.92 -9.63 -30.27
CA ALA A 28 32.29 -10.79 -29.67
C ALA A 28 31.52 -10.38 -28.41
N VAL A 29 30.37 -11.00 -28.11
CA VAL A 29 29.60 -10.71 -26.89
C VAL A 29 28.98 -11.98 -26.31
N LEU A 30 28.95 -12.08 -24.97
CA LEU A 30 28.26 -13.13 -24.23
C LEU A 30 27.72 -12.58 -22.91
N THR A 31 26.45 -12.85 -22.63
CA THR A 31 25.80 -12.45 -21.37
C THR A 31 25.77 -13.64 -20.42
N VAL A 32 26.24 -13.44 -19.19
CA VAL A 32 26.36 -14.50 -18.18
C VAL A 32 25.66 -14.11 -16.88
N ASP A 33 24.96 -15.08 -16.30
CA ASP A 33 24.36 -15.04 -14.96
C ASP A 33 25.20 -15.93 -14.05
N ASN A 34 25.86 -15.32 -13.06
CA ASN A 34 26.74 -16.03 -12.13
C ASN A 34 27.65 -17.08 -12.81
N GLN A 35 28.29 -16.70 -13.93
CA GLN A 35 29.19 -17.51 -14.76
C GLN A 35 28.53 -18.57 -15.67
N GLN A 36 27.20 -18.68 -15.65
CA GLN A 36 26.46 -19.50 -16.60
C GLN A 36 26.00 -18.62 -17.78
N PRO A 37 26.27 -19.02 -19.03
CA PRO A 37 25.73 -18.35 -20.19
C PRO A 37 24.19 -18.27 -20.15
N VAL A 38 23.66 -17.05 -20.28
CA VAL A 38 22.22 -16.83 -20.48
C VAL A 38 21.88 -16.81 -21.97
N THR A 39 22.83 -16.38 -22.79
CA THR A 39 22.73 -16.21 -24.23
C THR A 39 23.71 -17.13 -24.97
N GLU A 40 23.50 -17.29 -26.28
CA GLU A 40 24.49 -17.88 -27.18
C GLU A 40 25.52 -16.81 -27.57
N GLY A 41 26.78 -17.18 -27.80
CA GLY A 41 27.83 -16.20 -28.12
C GLY A 41 27.62 -15.52 -29.48
N SER A 42 27.68 -14.19 -29.52
CA SER A 42 27.55 -13.40 -30.75
C SER A 42 28.92 -13.04 -31.31
N ASN A 43 29.13 -13.23 -32.62
CA ASN A 43 30.35 -12.83 -33.36
C ASN A 43 31.67 -13.32 -32.73
N PHE A 44 31.65 -14.55 -32.20
CA PHE A 44 32.85 -15.19 -31.68
C PHE A 44 33.80 -15.54 -32.83
N THR A 45 35.09 -15.27 -32.64
CA THR A 45 36.11 -15.45 -33.67
C THR A 45 36.52 -16.92 -33.81
N GLU A 46 36.88 -17.32 -35.03
CA GLU A 46 37.50 -18.63 -35.32
C GLU A 46 38.73 -18.87 -34.45
N PHE A 47 39.56 -17.82 -34.25
CA PHE A 47 40.73 -17.86 -33.39
C PHE A 47 40.40 -18.30 -31.95
N CYS A 48 39.33 -17.76 -31.36
CA CYS A 48 38.92 -18.13 -30.02
C CYS A 48 38.23 -19.49 -29.98
N MET A 49 37.28 -19.76 -30.90
CA MET A 49 36.39 -20.92 -30.78
C MET A 49 36.96 -22.20 -31.38
N GLU A 50 37.62 -22.13 -32.53
CA GLU A 50 38.12 -23.32 -33.22
C GLU A 50 39.55 -23.69 -32.84
N LEU A 51 40.32 -22.76 -32.28
CA LEU A 51 41.71 -22.98 -31.90
C LEU A 51 41.93 -22.84 -30.39
N THR A 52 41.79 -21.63 -29.84
CA THR A 52 42.18 -21.34 -28.45
C THR A 52 41.37 -22.14 -27.44
N ARG A 53 40.03 -22.00 -27.45
CA ARG A 53 39.11 -22.68 -26.50
C ARG A 53 38.95 -24.18 -26.80
N LYS A 54 39.42 -24.67 -27.95
CA LYS A 54 39.39 -26.10 -28.32
C LYS A 54 40.58 -26.88 -27.75
N SER A 55 41.70 -26.20 -27.50
CA SER A 55 42.83 -26.78 -26.78
C SER A 55 42.52 -26.94 -25.29
N PRO A 56 42.95 -28.03 -24.61
CA PRO A 56 42.67 -28.22 -23.18
C PRO A 56 43.20 -27.09 -22.29
N GLU A 57 44.44 -26.65 -22.54
CA GLU A 57 45.06 -25.58 -21.75
C GLU A 57 44.46 -24.21 -22.10
N GLY A 58 44.12 -23.96 -23.37
CA GLY A 58 43.46 -22.72 -23.78
C GLY A 58 42.05 -22.60 -23.22
N ALA A 59 41.26 -23.68 -23.22
CA ALA A 59 39.95 -23.71 -22.57
C ALA A 59 40.05 -23.34 -21.07
N ARG A 60 41.01 -23.95 -20.35
CA ARG A 60 41.25 -23.68 -18.94
C ARG A 60 41.62 -22.20 -18.69
N ARG A 61 42.55 -21.66 -19.49
CA ARG A 61 42.98 -20.25 -19.37
C ARG A 61 41.89 -19.27 -19.79
N CYS A 62 41.10 -19.56 -20.82
CA CYS A 62 39.97 -18.76 -21.27
C CYS A 62 38.92 -18.62 -20.16
N THR A 63 38.49 -19.74 -19.57
CA THR A 63 37.52 -19.73 -18.46
C THR A 63 38.04 -18.95 -17.25
N ALA A 64 39.32 -19.09 -16.91
CA ALA A 64 39.94 -18.32 -15.83
C ALA A 64 39.97 -16.80 -16.13
N CYS A 65 40.20 -16.44 -17.39
CA CYS A 65 40.23 -15.05 -17.85
C CYS A 65 38.83 -14.42 -17.81
N ASP A 66 37.82 -15.10 -18.33
CA ASP A 66 36.41 -14.68 -18.28
C ASP A 66 35.97 -14.45 -16.82
N LEU A 67 36.32 -15.39 -15.92
CA LEU A 67 36.03 -15.30 -14.49
C LEU A 67 36.72 -14.10 -13.84
N GLN A 68 37.99 -13.87 -14.16
CA GLN A 68 38.73 -12.73 -13.63
C GLN A 68 38.15 -11.40 -14.13
N GLY A 69 37.78 -11.32 -15.40
CA GLY A 69 37.15 -10.15 -16.00
C GLY A 69 35.83 -9.80 -15.29
N GLY A 70 34.93 -10.77 -15.17
CA GLY A 70 33.66 -10.61 -14.45
C GLY A 70 33.84 -10.29 -12.96
N LYS A 71 34.84 -10.87 -12.30
CA LYS A 71 35.16 -10.54 -10.90
C LYS A 71 35.70 -9.12 -10.75
N LYS A 72 36.53 -8.64 -11.67
CA LYS A 72 37.09 -7.28 -11.59
C LYS A 72 36.06 -6.21 -11.88
N SER A 73 35.15 -6.47 -12.81
CA SER A 73 34.00 -5.57 -13.02
C SER A 73 33.08 -5.53 -11.81
N ARG A 74 32.93 -6.65 -11.08
CA ARG A 74 32.23 -6.72 -9.78
C ARG A 74 32.85 -5.84 -8.71
N GLU A 75 34.14 -6.04 -8.46
CA GLU A 75 34.85 -5.35 -7.38
C GLU A 75 34.85 -3.84 -7.56
N THR A 76 34.91 -3.39 -8.81
CA THR A 76 35.02 -1.96 -9.15
C THR A 76 33.68 -1.29 -9.41
N GLY A 77 32.61 -2.05 -9.67
CA GLY A 77 31.31 -1.53 -10.09
C GLY A 77 31.37 -0.78 -11.43
N LYS A 78 32.40 -1.04 -12.25
CA LYS A 78 32.68 -0.38 -13.52
C LYS A 78 33.09 -1.41 -14.58
N PRO A 79 33.08 -1.06 -15.87
CA PRO A 79 33.66 -1.91 -16.89
C PRO A 79 35.13 -2.18 -16.61
N TYR A 80 35.53 -3.42 -16.86
CA TYR A 80 36.93 -3.80 -16.79
C TYR A 80 37.38 -4.24 -18.17
N VAL A 81 38.23 -3.43 -18.81
CA VAL A 81 38.88 -3.73 -20.09
C VAL A 81 40.26 -4.32 -19.81
N TYR A 82 40.59 -5.46 -20.43
CA TYR A 82 41.81 -6.20 -20.16
C TYR A 82 42.34 -6.92 -21.41
N GLU A 83 43.64 -7.18 -21.43
CA GLU A 83 44.23 -8.12 -22.39
C GLU A 83 44.02 -9.55 -21.86
N CYS A 84 43.41 -10.40 -22.67
CA CYS A 84 43.20 -11.80 -22.33
C CYS A 84 44.50 -12.59 -22.44
N HIS A 85 44.52 -13.80 -21.91
CA HIS A 85 45.73 -14.64 -21.91
C HIS A 85 46.24 -14.99 -23.33
N ALA A 86 45.39 -14.86 -24.36
CA ALA A 86 45.72 -15.11 -25.76
C ALA A 86 46.13 -13.83 -26.51
N GLY A 87 46.22 -12.69 -25.84
CA GLY A 87 46.69 -11.42 -26.42
C GLY A 87 45.62 -10.59 -27.15
N LEU A 88 44.34 -11.00 -27.09
CA LEU A 88 43.21 -10.17 -27.54
C LEU A 88 42.75 -9.24 -26.41
N VAL A 89 42.00 -8.20 -26.74
CA VAL A 89 41.37 -7.33 -25.73
C VAL A 89 39.92 -7.74 -25.52
N ASP A 90 39.60 -7.97 -24.26
CA ASP A 90 38.26 -8.28 -23.76
C ASP A 90 37.83 -7.25 -22.72
N MET A 91 36.53 -7.23 -22.44
CA MET A 91 35.91 -6.38 -21.45
C MET A 91 34.76 -7.09 -20.75
N ALA A 92 34.51 -6.70 -19.51
CA ALA A 92 33.37 -7.16 -18.74
C ALA A 92 32.62 -5.95 -18.17
N ALA A 93 31.33 -5.84 -18.48
CA ALA A 93 30.42 -4.84 -17.92
C ALA A 93 29.49 -5.53 -16.89
N PRO A 94 29.39 -5.02 -15.66
CA PRO A 94 28.53 -5.62 -14.65
C PRO A 94 27.06 -5.22 -14.89
N ILE A 95 26.13 -6.15 -14.64
CA ILE A 95 24.70 -5.88 -14.53
C ILE A 95 24.37 -5.86 -13.04
N VAL A 96 23.88 -4.72 -12.55
CA VAL A 96 23.69 -4.45 -11.12
C VAL A 96 22.24 -4.09 -10.84
N VAL A 97 21.68 -4.70 -9.80
CA VAL A 97 20.36 -4.42 -9.23
C VAL A 97 20.52 -4.26 -7.73
N ASP A 98 19.98 -3.19 -7.13
CA ASP A 98 20.05 -2.97 -5.68
C ASP A 98 21.48 -3.00 -5.10
N ASN A 99 22.45 -2.48 -5.84
CA ASN A 99 23.89 -2.53 -5.53
C ASN A 99 24.50 -3.95 -5.50
N GLU A 100 23.75 -4.97 -5.92
CA GLU A 100 24.24 -6.33 -6.10
C GLU A 100 24.44 -6.63 -7.58
N GLN A 101 25.63 -7.12 -7.92
CA GLN A 101 25.86 -7.65 -9.26
C GLN A 101 25.26 -9.04 -9.38
N ILE A 102 24.36 -9.15 -10.33
CA ILE A 102 23.61 -10.36 -10.66
C ILE A 102 24.17 -11.06 -11.90
N GLY A 103 24.88 -10.34 -12.78
CA GLY A 103 25.43 -10.89 -14.00
C GLY A 103 26.47 -9.98 -14.65
N SER A 104 27.03 -10.42 -15.77
CA SER A 104 27.97 -9.62 -16.57
C SER A 104 27.67 -9.77 -18.06
N VAL A 105 27.92 -8.71 -18.81
CA VAL A 105 28.08 -8.78 -20.25
C VAL A 105 29.57 -8.81 -20.55
N LEU A 106 30.04 -9.91 -21.10
CA LEU A 106 31.41 -10.08 -21.59
C LEU A 106 31.43 -9.67 -23.05
N ALA A 107 32.41 -8.89 -23.47
CA ALA A 107 32.57 -8.50 -24.87
C ALA A 107 34.05 -8.36 -25.24
N GLY A 108 34.39 -8.43 -26.52
CA GLY A 108 35.77 -8.25 -26.97
C GLY A 108 36.14 -9.09 -28.18
N GLN A 109 37.18 -9.92 -28.02
CA GLN A 109 37.88 -10.65 -29.07
C GLN A 109 38.32 -9.72 -30.21
N VAL A 110 38.97 -8.62 -29.85
CA VAL A 110 39.48 -7.62 -30.79
C VAL A 110 40.94 -7.30 -30.56
N LEU A 111 41.60 -6.79 -31.59
CA LEU A 111 42.97 -6.29 -31.51
C LEU A 111 43.01 -4.76 -31.64
N PRO A 112 43.76 -4.05 -30.78
CA PRO A 112 43.98 -2.62 -30.93
C PRO A 112 44.98 -2.28 -32.04
N ASN A 113 45.89 -3.21 -32.36
CA ASN A 113 46.96 -3.06 -33.32
C ASN A 113 47.20 -4.39 -34.06
N PRO A 114 47.86 -4.39 -35.25
CA PRO A 114 48.27 -5.62 -35.92
C PRO A 114 48.98 -6.61 -34.98
N PRO A 115 48.69 -7.92 -35.06
CA PRO A 115 49.25 -8.91 -34.15
C PRO A 115 50.75 -9.09 -34.37
N ASP A 116 51.50 -9.16 -33.27
CA ASP A 116 52.90 -9.60 -33.29
C ASP A 116 52.96 -11.11 -33.55
N GLU A 117 53.26 -11.50 -34.79
CA GLU A 117 53.28 -12.91 -35.20
C GLU A 117 54.21 -13.77 -34.34
N ALA A 118 55.35 -13.23 -33.87
CA ALA A 118 56.26 -13.99 -33.02
C ALA A 118 55.62 -14.28 -31.65
N LYS A 119 54.93 -13.29 -31.07
CA LYS A 119 54.17 -13.43 -29.81
C LYS A 119 53.08 -14.50 -29.95
N PHE A 120 52.28 -14.45 -31.02
CA PHE A 120 51.19 -15.41 -31.23
C PHE A 120 51.70 -16.82 -31.56
N ARG A 121 52.85 -16.97 -32.24
CA ARG A 121 53.49 -18.28 -32.41
C ARG A 121 53.92 -18.89 -31.08
N ALA A 122 54.46 -18.09 -30.17
CA ALA A 122 54.83 -18.55 -28.83
C ALA A 122 53.61 -19.03 -28.04
N TYR A 123 52.50 -18.28 -28.09
CA TYR A 123 51.23 -18.71 -27.48
C TYR A 123 50.71 -20.02 -28.07
N ALA A 124 50.78 -20.20 -29.39
CA ALA A 124 50.35 -21.43 -30.03
C ALA A 124 51.13 -22.65 -29.49
N VAL A 125 52.46 -22.54 -29.35
CA VAL A 125 53.30 -23.60 -28.80
C VAL A 125 52.92 -23.92 -27.34
N GLU A 126 52.71 -22.91 -26.50
CA GLU A 126 52.28 -23.11 -25.11
C GLU A 126 50.93 -23.82 -24.99
N LEU A 127 50.02 -23.53 -25.92
CA LEU A 127 48.66 -24.08 -25.93
C LEU A 127 48.57 -25.43 -26.67
N GLY A 128 49.66 -25.89 -27.30
CA GLY A 128 49.68 -27.11 -28.10
C GLY A 128 48.89 -27.00 -29.41
N ILE A 129 48.85 -25.81 -30.01
CA ILE A 129 48.14 -25.49 -31.25
C ILE A 129 49.16 -25.30 -32.39
N ASP A 130 48.80 -25.65 -33.62
CA ASP A 130 49.63 -25.39 -34.80
C ASP A 130 49.93 -23.87 -34.95
N PRO A 131 51.21 -23.44 -34.90
CA PRO A 131 51.56 -22.03 -34.90
C PRO A 131 51.19 -21.28 -36.19
N ASP A 132 51.24 -21.93 -37.35
CA ASP A 132 50.90 -21.31 -38.63
C ASP A 132 49.38 -21.08 -38.74
N ALA A 133 48.59 -22.07 -38.36
CA ALA A 133 47.13 -21.96 -38.28
C ALA A 133 46.71 -20.90 -37.27
N TYR A 134 47.38 -20.81 -36.12
CA TYR A 134 47.08 -19.82 -35.09
C TYR A 134 47.36 -18.38 -35.55
N VAL A 135 48.50 -18.15 -36.21
CA VAL A 135 48.84 -16.85 -36.81
C VAL A 135 47.88 -16.50 -37.96
N ALA A 136 47.50 -17.48 -38.78
CA ALA A 136 46.53 -17.25 -39.86
C ALA A 136 45.15 -16.84 -39.29
N ALA A 137 44.72 -17.47 -38.19
CA ALA A 137 43.45 -17.15 -37.54
C ALA A 137 43.47 -15.79 -36.83
N VAL A 138 44.54 -15.43 -36.12
CA VAL A 138 44.61 -14.13 -35.43
C VAL A 138 44.59 -12.95 -36.41
N LYS A 139 45.13 -13.12 -37.62
CA LYS A 139 45.06 -12.09 -38.67
C LYS A 139 43.64 -11.77 -39.14
N LYS A 140 42.67 -12.66 -38.90
CA LYS A 140 41.24 -12.46 -39.19
C LYS A 140 40.46 -11.83 -38.03
N VAL A 141 41.08 -11.65 -36.85
CA VAL A 141 40.42 -11.06 -35.69
C VAL A 141 40.08 -9.59 -35.98
N PRO A 142 38.88 -9.10 -35.60
CA PRO A 142 38.49 -7.72 -35.85
C PRO A 142 39.39 -6.71 -35.13
N TYR A 143 39.69 -5.59 -35.79
CA TYR A 143 40.44 -4.49 -35.19
C TYR A 143 39.51 -3.43 -34.60
N ALA A 144 39.84 -2.95 -33.40
CA ALA A 144 39.15 -1.86 -32.74
C ALA A 144 40.17 -0.98 -32.01
N SER A 145 40.21 0.31 -32.30
CA SER A 145 41.10 1.24 -31.57
C SER A 145 40.81 1.21 -30.07
N ARG A 146 41.82 1.56 -29.25
CA ARG A 146 41.67 1.66 -27.79
C ARG A 146 40.47 2.53 -27.40
N GLU A 147 40.33 3.68 -28.06
CA GLU A 147 39.20 4.60 -27.89
C GLU A 147 37.85 3.94 -28.22
N LYS A 148 37.76 3.15 -29.30
CA LYS A 148 36.53 2.41 -29.65
C LYS A 148 36.20 1.34 -28.61
N ILE A 149 37.20 0.65 -28.07
CA ILE A 149 37.03 -0.38 -27.03
C ILE A 149 36.50 0.25 -25.75
N GLU A 150 37.11 1.34 -25.30
CA GLU A 150 36.70 2.05 -24.10
C GLU A 150 35.29 2.64 -24.25
N ALA A 151 34.98 3.28 -25.38
CA ALA A 151 33.63 3.78 -25.67
C ALA A 151 32.57 2.66 -25.72
N ALA A 152 32.92 1.50 -26.26
CA ALA A 152 32.04 0.33 -26.29
C ALA A 152 31.80 -0.25 -24.89
N ALA A 153 32.83 -0.27 -24.04
CA ALA A 153 32.73 -0.69 -22.64
C ALA A 153 31.81 0.23 -21.83
N ASP A 154 31.97 1.55 -22.01
CA ASP A 154 31.13 2.56 -21.36
C ASP A 154 29.68 2.46 -21.83
N LEU A 155 29.45 2.23 -23.12
CA LEU A 155 28.10 2.05 -23.65
C LEU A 155 27.41 0.81 -23.06
N LEU A 156 28.11 -0.34 -23.03
CA LEU A 156 27.57 -1.55 -22.37
C LEU A 156 27.22 -1.27 -20.92
N PHE A 157 28.10 -0.60 -20.19
CA PHE A 157 27.87 -0.27 -18.79
C PHE A 157 26.62 0.56 -18.58
N LEU A 158 26.48 1.66 -19.33
CA LEU A 158 25.34 2.56 -19.20
C LEU A 158 24.03 1.82 -19.46
N ILE A 159 24.00 0.94 -20.47
CA ILE A 159 22.81 0.14 -20.79
C ILE A 159 22.56 -0.93 -19.73
N SER A 160 23.57 -1.70 -19.32
CA SER A 160 23.46 -2.72 -18.26
C SER A 160 22.98 -2.13 -16.94
N MET A 161 23.51 -0.97 -16.55
CA MET A 161 23.05 -0.23 -15.36
C MET A 161 21.61 0.25 -15.53
N LYS A 162 21.24 0.75 -16.72
CA LYS A 162 19.89 1.23 -16.96
C LYS A 162 18.85 0.12 -16.91
N ILE A 163 19.16 -1.07 -17.45
CA ILE A 163 18.29 -2.26 -17.36
C ILE A 163 18.03 -2.62 -15.90
N GLY A 164 19.08 -2.69 -15.07
CA GLY A 164 18.93 -2.99 -13.64
C GLY A 164 18.10 -1.94 -12.89
N GLN A 165 18.29 -0.65 -13.18
CA GLN A 165 17.49 0.42 -12.61
C GLN A 165 16.01 0.35 -13.01
N VAL A 166 15.72 0.10 -14.29
CA VAL A 166 14.35 -0.02 -14.81
C VAL A 166 13.62 -1.18 -14.14
N TRP A 167 14.32 -2.32 -13.96
CA TRP A 167 13.77 -3.45 -13.24
C TRP A 167 13.49 -3.12 -11.77
N HIS A 168 14.44 -2.51 -11.07
CA HIS A 168 14.25 -2.15 -9.67
C HIS A 168 13.05 -1.20 -9.48
N GLN A 169 12.92 -0.19 -10.35
CA GLN A 169 11.78 0.71 -10.35
C GLN A 169 10.46 -0.04 -10.58
N ARG A 170 10.43 -0.99 -11.53
CA ARG A 170 9.26 -1.84 -11.77
C ARG A 170 8.90 -2.68 -10.55
N SER A 171 9.86 -3.40 -9.96
CA SER A 171 9.62 -4.24 -8.77
C SER A 171 9.16 -3.41 -7.57
N LEU A 172 9.66 -2.18 -7.42
CA LEU A 172 9.17 -1.26 -6.41
C LEU A 172 7.70 -0.88 -6.66
N ILE A 173 7.33 -0.55 -7.90
CA ILE A 173 5.94 -0.24 -8.29
C ILE A 173 5.01 -1.43 -8.02
N GLU A 174 5.40 -2.65 -8.39
CA GLU A 174 4.60 -3.86 -8.15
C GLU A 174 4.35 -4.11 -6.65
N ARG A 175 5.39 -3.94 -5.82
CA ARG A 175 5.26 -4.04 -4.36
C ARG A 175 4.34 -2.95 -3.79
N MET A 176 4.50 -1.71 -4.23
CA MET A 176 3.64 -0.60 -3.81
C MET A 176 2.18 -0.83 -4.21
N SER A 177 1.91 -1.30 -5.43
CA SER A 177 0.55 -1.66 -5.87
C SER A 177 -0.05 -2.83 -5.07
N SER A 178 0.76 -3.78 -4.61
CA SER A 178 0.29 -4.82 -3.68
C SER A 178 -0.10 -4.24 -2.33
N ALA A 179 0.75 -3.38 -1.76
CA ALA A 179 0.47 -2.73 -0.48
C ALA A 179 -0.79 -1.85 -0.55
N ILE A 180 -0.99 -1.09 -1.63
CA ILE A 180 -2.21 -0.30 -1.85
C ILE A 180 -3.46 -1.19 -1.86
N ARG A 181 -3.41 -2.36 -2.52
CA ARG A 181 -4.55 -3.30 -2.55
C ARG A 181 -4.89 -3.85 -1.16
N GLU A 182 -3.87 -4.17 -0.35
CA GLU A 182 -4.07 -4.61 1.03
C GLU A 182 -4.65 -3.49 1.90
N ASP A 183 -4.14 -2.27 1.78
CA ASP A 183 -4.66 -1.11 2.50
C ASP A 183 -6.10 -0.80 2.12
N LEU A 184 -6.44 -0.84 0.83
CA LEU A 184 -7.82 -0.68 0.37
C LEU A 184 -8.75 -1.77 0.93
N SER A 185 -8.29 -3.02 1.05
CA SER A 185 -9.07 -4.08 1.69
C SER A 185 -9.36 -3.74 3.15
N ARG A 186 -8.33 -3.32 3.91
CA ARG A 186 -8.48 -2.91 5.31
C ARG A 186 -9.44 -1.73 5.47
N ILE A 187 -9.35 -0.75 4.56
CA ILE A 187 -10.25 0.41 4.57
C ILE A 187 -11.69 -0.03 4.30
N ARG A 188 -11.95 -0.89 3.31
CA ARG A 188 -13.30 -1.40 3.04
C ARG A 188 -13.88 -2.16 4.24
N ASP A 189 -13.09 -2.99 4.90
CA ASP A 189 -13.52 -3.70 6.10
C ASP A 189 -13.90 -2.73 7.23
N ALA A 190 -13.08 -1.69 7.44
CA ALA A 190 -13.39 -0.63 8.40
C ALA A 190 -14.66 0.14 8.04
N LEU A 191 -14.86 0.51 6.76
CA LEU A 191 -16.07 1.18 6.29
C LEU A 191 -17.32 0.33 6.53
N SER A 192 -17.26 -0.98 6.25
CA SER A 192 -18.36 -1.91 6.52
C SER A 192 -18.70 -2.03 8.02
N LYS A 193 -17.72 -1.80 8.89
CA LYS A 193 -17.92 -1.79 10.34
C LYS A 193 -18.63 -0.51 10.76
N ILE A 194 -18.17 0.64 10.25
CA ILE A 194 -18.77 1.95 10.53
C ILE A 194 -20.22 1.98 10.03
N GLU A 195 -20.50 1.45 8.84
CA GLU A 195 -21.87 1.37 8.30
C GLU A 195 -22.81 0.59 9.24
N ARG A 196 -22.36 -0.55 9.77
CA ARG A 196 -23.13 -1.34 10.75
C ARG A 196 -23.33 -0.59 12.07
N GLU A 197 -22.30 0.11 12.55
CA GLU A 197 -22.38 0.93 13.76
C GLU A 197 -23.36 2.09 13.57
N SER A 198 -23.32 2.79 12.43
CA SER A 198 -24.25 3.87 12.07
C SER A 198 -25.70 3.37 11.99
N SER A 199 -25.93 2.20 11.39
CA SER A 199 -27.26 1.58 11.36
C SER A 199 -27.77 1.25 12.77
N SER A 200 -26.90 0.74 13.65
CA SER A 200 -27.26 0.45 15.04
C SER A 200 -27.58 1.72 15.83
N VAL A 201 -26.86 2.82 15.58
CA VAL A 201 -27.12 4.13 16.20
C VAL A 201 -28.47 4.66 15.74
N THR A 202 -28.76 4.58 14.44
CA THR A 202 -30.06 5.00 13.88
C THR A 202 -31.22 4.23 14.51
N GLN A 203 -31.08 2.92 14.69
CA GLN A 203 -32.09 2.11 15.37
C GLN A 203 -32.27 2.53 16.85
N ALA A 204 -31.18 2.68 17.59
CA ALA A 204 -31.24 3.10 19.00
C ALA A 204 -31.89 4.49 19.15
N GLN A 205 -31.67 5.39 18.19
CA GLN A 205 -32.33 6.70 18.16
C GLN A 205 -33.84 6.60 17.92
N GLN A 206 -34.29 5.67 17.06
CA GLN A 206 -35.72 5.43 16.84
C GLN A 206 -36.39 4.92 18.12
N GLU A 207 -35.81 3.91 18.78
CA GLU A 207 -36.30 3.36 20.04
C GLU A 207 -36.32 4.41 21.17
N LEU A 208 -35.29 5.27 21.22
CA LEU A 208 -35.23 6.37 22.17
C LEU A 208 -36.33 7.40 21.89
N ASN A 209 -36.61 7.72 20.63
CA ASN A 209 -37.67 8.65 20.26
C ASN A 209 -39.07 8.13 20.64
N GLU A 210 -39.32 6.83 20.48
CA GLU A 210 -40.54 6.18 20.97
C GLU A 210 -40.66 6.30 22.49
N SER A 211 -39.57 6.04 23.22
CA SER A 211 -39.53 6.18 24.68
C SER A 211 -39.81 7.61 25.14
N ILE A 212 -39.29 8.62 24.43
CA ILE A 212 -39.55 10.04 24.70
C ILE A 212 -41.05 10.36 24.56
N LEU A 213 -41.71 9.84 23.51
CA LEU A 213 -43.15 10.04 23.29
C LEU A 213 -43.99 9.40 24.41
N ASP A 214 -43.61 8.20 24.86
CA ASP A 214 -44.28 7.51 25.97
C ASP A 214 -44.14 8.26 27.30
N ILE A 215 -42.94 8.76 27.61
CA ILE A 215 -42.70 9.57 28.82
C ILE A 215 -43.49 10.88 28.74
N SER A 216 -43.53 11.53 27.56
CA SER A 216 -44.31 12.76 27.35
C SER A 216 -45.80 12.53 27.62
N THR A 217 -46.36 11.46 27.07
CA THR A 217 -47.74 11.05 27.29
C THR A 217 -48.02 10.77 28.76
N THR A 218 -47.08 10.11 29.45
CA THR A 218 -47.19 9.82 30.89
C THR A 218 -47.17 11.10 31.72
N ALA A 219 -46.29 12.05 31.41
CA ALA A 219 -46.22 13.35 32.08
C ALA A 219 -47.53 14.16 31.91
N GLU A 220 -48.15 14.12 30.73
CA GLU A 220 -49.46 14.73 30.50
C GLU A 220 -50.59 14.08 31.31
N ARG A 221 -50.58 12.75 31.42
CA ARG A 221 -51.53 12.02 32.27
C ARG A 221 -51.37 12.38 33.75
N ILE A 222 -50.12 12.48 34.23
CA ILE A 222 -49.83 12.95 35.61
C ILE A 222 -50.40 14.35 35.83
N GLY A 223 -50.16 15.28 34.90
CA GLY A 223 -50.73 16.64 34.97
C GLY A 223 -52.26 16.65 35.03
N THR A 224 -52.91 15.76 34.28
CA THR A 224 -54.38 15.62 34.29
C THR A 224 -54.89 15.10 35.64
N VAL A 225 -54.24 14.08 36.22
CA VAL A 225 -54.59 13.54 37.53
C VAL A 225 -54.34 14.58 38.64
N ALA A 226 -53.21 15.29 38.59
CA ALA A 226 -52.86 16.38 39.48
C ALA A 226 -53.94 17.47 39.48
N ALA A 227 -54.41 17.89 38.29
CA ALA A 227 -55.52 18.83 38.16
C ALA A 227 -56.80 18.33 38.83
N GLY A 228 -57.15 17.05 38.67
CA GLY A 228 -58.27 16.41 39.36
C GLY A 228 -58.16 16.45 40.88
N ILE A 229 -56.98 16.13 41.43
CA ILE A 229 -56.71 16.18 42.88
C ILE A 229 -56.87 17.61 43.40
N ARG A 230 -56.42 18.63 42.66
CA ARG A 230 -56.60 20.03 43.05
C ARG A 230 -58.07 20.44 43.13
N ILE A 231 -58.89 19.96 42.21
CA ILE A 231 -60.34 20.21 42.24
C ILE A 231 -60.93 19.60 43.52
N ILE A 232 -60.58 18.34 43.83
CA ILE A 232 -61.04 17.64 45.03
C ILE A 232 -60.57 18.35 46.31
N ALA A 233 -59.29 18.75 46.38
CA ALA A 233 -58.73 19.48 47.51
C ALA A 233 -59.47 20.82 47.74
N ASN A 234 -59.75 21.56 46.67
CA ASN A 234 -60.50 22.81 46.75
C ASN A 234 -61.95 22.61 47.21
N GLN A 235 -62.64 21.58 46.69
CA GLN A 235 -63.98 21.21 47.14
C GLN A 235 -63.99 20.77 48.61
N THR A 236 -63.04 19.94 49.02
CA THR A 236 -62.91 19.45 50.40
C THR A 236 -62.62 20.60 51.38
N ARG A 237 -61.81 21.57 50.96
CA ARG A 237 -61.57 22.80 51.73
C ARG A 237 -62.85 23.61 51.93
N MET A 238 -63.70 23.71 50.90
CA MET A 238 -65.00 24.38 50.99
C MET A 238 -65.97 23.62 51.91
N LEU A 239 -66.01 22.28 51.83
CA LEU A 239 -66.81 21.45 52.74
C LEU A 239 -66.37 21.62 54.20
N GLY A 240 -65.06 21.57 54.46
CA GLY A 240 -64.51 21.81 55.79
C GLY A 240 -64.80 23.22 56.32
N LEU A 241 -64.80 24.24 55.45
CA LEU A 241 -65.22 25.59 55.82
C LEU A 241 -66.70 25.65 56.23
N ASN A 242 -67.60 25.07 55.41
CA ASN A 242 -69.02 25.02 55.72
C ASN A 242 -69.30 24.26 57.03
N ALA A 243 -68.61 23.13 57.25
CA ALA A 243 -68.70 22.37 58.49
C ALA A 243 -68.17 23.15 59.70
N SER A 244 -67.09 23.93 59.54
CA SER A 244 -66.56 24.80 60.60
C SER A 244 -67.56 25.89 60.99
N ILE A 245 -68.26 26.47 60.01
CA ILE A 245 -69.31 27.48 60.23
C ILE A 245 -70.47 26.88 61.01
N GLU A 246 -70.95 25.70 60.61
CA GLU A 246 -72.10 25.05 61.27
C GLU A 246 -71.73 24.54 62.68
N ALA A 247 -70.49 24.06 62.88
CA ALA A 247 -69.96 23.71 64.19
C ALA A 247 -69.92 24.93 65.14
N ALA A 248 -69.51 26.10 64.64
CA ALA A 248 -69.56 27.35 65.42
C ALA A 248 -71.01 27.76 65.74
N ARG A 249 -71.94 27.53 64.82
CA ARG A 249 -73.37 27.83 64.98
C ARG A 249 -74.05 26.97 66.05
N ALA A 250 -73.61 25.72 66.21
CA ALA A 250 -74.08 24.80 67.24
C ALA A 250 -73.55 25.09 68.65
N GLY A 251 -72.70 26.11 68.83
CA GLY A 251 -72.20 26.54 70.14
C GLY A 251 -71.37 25.45 70.85
N GLN A 252 -71.64 25.21 72.14
CA GLN A 252 -70.88 24.22 72.93
C GLN A 252 -71.00 22.77 72.41
N LEU A 253 -72.13 22.41 71.78
CA LEU A 253 -72.34 21.06 71.24
C LEU A 253 -71.52 20.81 69.96
N GLY A 254 -71.07 21.86 69.28
CA GLY A 254 -70.31 21.78 68.03
C GLY A 254 -68.79 21.77 68.19
N LEU A 255 -68.25 21.93 69.40
CA LEU A 255 -66.80 22.08 69.64
C LEU A 255 -65.98 20.93 69.06
N GLY A 256 -66.41 19.68 69.23
CA GLY A 256 -65.72 18.51 68.67
C GLY A 256 -65.75 18.47 67.14
N PHE A 257 -66.88 18.82 66.53
CA PHE A 257 -67.01 18.91 65.07
C PHE A 257 -66.17 20.06 64.48
N GLY A 258 -66.01 21.16 65.22
CA GLY A 258 -65.16 22.29 64.81
C GLY A 258 -63.70 21.90 64.67
N VAL A 259 -63.17 21.07 65.59
CA VAL A 259 -61.79 20.56 65.50
C VAL A 259 -61.61 19.69 64.26
N VAL A 260 -62.54 18.76 64.01
CA VAL A 260 -62.49 17.90 62.80
C VAL A 260 -62.56 18.73 61.53
N ALA A 261 -63.46 19.73 61.47
CA ALA A 261 -63.61 20.58 60.31
C ALA A 261 -62.34 21.43 60.02
N GLN A 262 -61.64 21.88 61.06
CA GLN A 262 -60.35 22.54 60.94
C GLN A 262 -59.27 21.58 60.42
N GLU A 263 -59.23 20.33 60.90
CA GLU A 263 -58.29 19.32 60.43
C GLU A 263 -58.51 18.98 58.95
N VAL A 264 -59.77 18.83 58.52
CA VAL A 264 -60.15 18.62 57.11
C VAL A 264 -59.66 19.77 56.22
N ARG A 265 -59.75 21.02 56.71
CA ARG A 265 -59.21 22.18 55.98
C ARG A 265 -57.69 22.15 55.88
N THR A 266 -57.00 21.82 56.96
CA THR A 266 -55.54 21.66 56.97
C THR A 266 -55.12 20.60 55.96
N LEU A 267 -55.72 19.41 56.01
CA LEU A 267 -55.44 18.31 55.09
C LEU A 267 -55.69 18.70 53.62
N SER A 268 -56.78 19.42 53.35
CA SER A 268 -57.08 19.92 52.00
C SER A 268 -56.03 20.93 51.51
N SER A 269 -55.53 21.80 52.40
CA SER A 269 -54.46 22.75 52.08
C SER A 269 -53.15 22.03 51.76
N HIS A 270 -52.78 21.02 52.56
CA HIS A 270 -51.62 20.17 52.30
C HIS A 270 -51.76 19.45 50.96
N SER A 271 -52.94 18.91 50.65
CA SER A 271 -53.20 18.27 49.36
C SER A 271 -53.00 19.22 48.17
N SER A 272 -53.50 20.47 48.25
CA SER A 272 -53.26 21.47 47.21
C SER A 272 -51.77 21.78 47.01
N GLN A 273 -51.01 21.88 48.11
CA GLN A 273 -49.56 22.10 48.07
C GLN A 273 -48.82 20.92 47.44
N THR A 274 -49.17 19.68 47.79
CA THR A 274 -48.60 18.48 47.14
C THR A 274 -48.87 18.49 45.63
N VAL A 275 -50.04 18.95 45.19
CA VAL A 275 -50.29 19.10 43.74
C VAL A 275 -49.39 20.17 43.11
N ASP A 276 -49.03 21.25 43.82
CA ASP A 276 -48.09 22.26 43.30
C ASP A 276 -46.71 21.63 43.07
N GLU A 277 -46.23 20.83 44.02
CA GLU A 277 -44.99 20.07 43.89
C GLU A 277 -45.04 19.08 42.71
N ILE A 278 -46.14 18.35 42.53
CA ILE A 278 -46.34 17.45 41.37
C ILE A 278 -46.24 18.21 40.05
N ASN A 279 -46.82 19.42 39.97
CA ASN A 279 -46.73 20.24 38.76
C ASN A 279 -45.30 20.71 38.49
N VAL A 280 -44.54 21.07 39.53
CA VAL A 280 -43.11 21.42 39.41
C VAL A 280 -42.32 20.23 38.86
N PHE A 281 -42.50 19.02 39.41
CA PHE A 281 -41.83 17.83 38.90
C PHE A 281 -42.24 17.49 37.46
N THR A 282 -43.53 17.62 37.13
CA THR A 282 -44.05 17.37 35.78
C THR A 282 -43.47 18.35 34.76
N ALA A 283 -43.33 19.64 35.13
CA ALA A 283 -42.67 20.64 34.29
C ALA A 283 -41.19 20.28 34.06
N SER A 284 -40.46 19.90 35.11
CA SER A 284 -39.06 19.46 34.99
C SER A 284 -38.91 18.22 34.09
N ILE A 285 -39.83 17.26 34.15
CA ILE A 285 -39.84 16.11 33.24
C ILE A 285 -40.02 16.57 31.79
N LYS A 286 -40.93 17.51 31.51
CA LYS A 286 -41.15 18.05 30.16
C LYS A 286 -39.91 18.78 29.63
N ASP A 287 -39.22 19.55 30.47
CA ASP A 287 -37.99 20.22 30.09
C ASP A 287 -36.88 19.21 29.74
N ASN A 288 -36.75 18.14 30.53
CA ASN A 288 -35.80 17.05 30.25
C ASN A 288 -36.13 16.32 28.94
N ILE A 289 -37.41 16.05 28.66
CA ILE A 289 -37.87 15.45 27.39
C ILE A 289 -37.47 16.34 26.21
N ALA A 290 -37.69 17.66 26.31
CA ALA A 290 -37.33 18.61 25.25
C ALA A 290 -35.81 18.63 25.00
N ALA A 291 -35.00 18.60 26.07
CA ALA A 291 -33.55 18.54 25.97
C ALA A 291 -33.07 17.23 25.32
N ILE A 292 -33.62 16.09 25.72
CA ILE A 292 -33.29 14.77 25.13
C ILE A 292 -33.70 14.73 23.66
N SER A 293 -34.90 15.19 23.31
CA SER A 293 -35.38 15.23 21.92
C SER A 293 -34.46 16.08 21.02
N ALA A 294 -34.00 17.24 21.51
CA ALA A 294 -33.03 18.05 20.80
C ALA A 294 -31.70 17.31 20.58
N ALA A 295 -31.19 16.61 21.61
CA ALA A 295 -29.97 15.82 21.51
C ALA A 295 -30.09 14.66 20.50
N VAL A 296 -31.23 13.96 20.49
CA VAL A 296 -31.53 12.90 19.51
C VAL A 296 -31.51 13.44 18.10
N ASN A 297 -32.16 14.58 17.84
CA ASN A 297 -32.20 15.18 16.51
C ASN A 297 -30.82 15.61 15.99
N VAL A 298 -29.96 16.11 16.87
CA VAL A 298 -28.55 16.40 16.52
C VAL A 298 -27.80 15.12 16.18
N SER A 299 -27.98 14.06 16.97
CA SER A 299 -27.34 12.77 16.73
C SER A 299 -27.81 12.11 15.43
N LEU A 300 -29.08 12.30 15.05
CA LEU A 300 -29.67 11.76 13.81
C LEU A 300 -29.02 12.41 12.57
N LYS A 301 -28.91 13.75 12.58
CA LYS A 301 -28.21 14.49 11.52
C LYS A 301 -26.74 14.10 11.40
N ALA A 302 -26.07 13.85 12.53
CA ALA A 302 -24.69 13.38 12.52
C ALA A 302 -24.57 11.99 11.85
N SER A 303 -25.50 11.08 12.14
CA SER A 303 -25.55 9.74 11.53
C SER A 303 -25.81 9.81 10.02
N GLU A 304 -26.71 10.69 9.57
CA GLU A 304 -26.98 10.91 8.13
C GLU A 304 -25.74 11.43 7.39
N HIS A 305 -25.03 12.40 7.99
CA HIS A 305 -23.79 12.93 7.43
C HIS A 305 -22.68 11.86 7.38
N GLU A 306 -22.59 11.02 8.40
CA GLU A 306 -21.64 9.91 8.46
C GLU A 306 -21.88 8.91 7.31
N THR A 307 -23.12 8.50 7.06
CA THR A 307 -23.47 7.62 5.94
C THR A 307 -23.09 8.22 4.59
N SER A 308 -23.39 9.51 4.36
CA SER A 308 -23.00 10.19 3.12
C SER A 308 -21.47 10.25 2.94
N PHE A 309 -20.73 10.43 4.03
CA PHE A 309 -19.27 10.44 4.00
C PHE A 309 -18.69 9.05 3.71
N ILE A 310 -19.30 7.99 4.25
CA ILE A 310 -18.93 6.60 3.93
C ILE A 310 -19.08 6.33 2.42
N ASP A 311 -20.18 6.76 1.80
CA ASP A 311 -20.38 6.59 0.34
C ASP A 311 -19.27 7.27 -0.47
N GLN A 312 -18.86 8.49 -0.07
CA GLN A 312 -17.76 9.20 -0.72
C GLN A 312 -16.41 8.48 -0.54
N LEU A 313 -16.18 7.88 0.64
CA LEU A 313 -14.97 7.09 0.89
C LEU A 313 -14.95 5.80 0.07
N VAL A 314 -16.09 5.13 -0.09
CA VAL A 314 -16.21 3.95 -0.96
C VAL A 314 -15.86 4.32 -2.41
N SER A 315 -16.45 5.39 -2.95
CA SER A 315 -16.13 5.86 -4.31
C SER A 315 -14.64 6.21 -4.45
N SER A 316 -14.04 6.83 -3.43
CA SER A 316 -12.62 7.17 -3.43
C SER A 316 -11.74 5.92 -3.42
N CYS A 317 -12.13 4.87 -2.68
CA CYS A 317 -11.43 3.59 -2.66
C CYS A 317 -11.45 2.91 -4.02
N ASP A 318 -12.57 2.97 -4.74
CA ASP A 318 -12.69 2.41 -6.09
C ASP A 318 -11.84 3.17 -7.10
N ASP A 319 -11.76 4.49 -6.98
CA ASP A 319 -10.85 5.32 -7.78
C ASP A 319 -9.37 4.98 -7.55
N ILE A 320 -8.98 4.79 -6.28
CA ILE A 320 -7.61 4.38 -5.94
C ILE A 320 -7.33 2.97 -6.46
N ALA A 321 -8.29 2.04 -6.36
CA ALA A 321 -8.17 0.69 -6.88
C ALA A 321 -7.91 0.70 -8.40
N ARG A 322 -8.71 1.47 -9.15
CA ARG A 322 -8.54 1.64 -10.60
C ARG A 322 -7.18 2.22 -10.96
N ARG A 323 -6.73 3.27 -10.26
CA ARG A 323 -5.41 3.88 -10.48
C ARG A 323 -4.26 2.90 -10.15
N SER A 324 -4.41 2.10 -9.10
CA SER A 324 -3.42 1.06 -8.75
C SER A 324 -3.30 0.00 -9.85
N GLU A 325 -4.41 -0.37 -10.49
CA GLU A 325 -4.42 -1.31 -11.60
C GLU A 325 -3.76 -0.70 -12.86
N GLU A 326 -4.00 0.57 -13.16
CA GLU A 326 -3.32 1.30 -14.24
C GLU A 326 -1.81 1.36 -14.02
N ILE A 327 -1.37 1.66 -12.80
CA ILE A 327 0.06 1.66 -12.42
C ILE A 327 0.67 0.26 -12.61
N THR A 328 -0.06 -0.79 -12.23
CA THR A 328 0.40 -2.18 -12.40
C THR A 328 0.53 -2.56 -13.88
N ARG A 329 -0.44 -2.15 -14.71
CA ARG A 329 -0.38 -2.33 -16.17
C ARG A 329 0.78 -1.56 -16.79
N PHE A 330 1.03 -0.34 -16.33
CA PHE A 330 2.19 0.45 -16.76
C PHE A 330 3.50 -0.25 -16.41
N ALA A 331 3.66 -0.73 -15.17
CA ALA A 331 4.84 -1.48 -14.74
C ALA A 331 5.07 -2.75 -15.58
N ALA A 332 4.02 -3.51 -15.89
CA ALA A 332 4.09 -4.69 -16.74
C ALA A 332 4.47 -4.37 -18.20
N SER A 333 4.13 -3.17 -18.70
CA SER A 333 4.52 -2.74 -20.04
C SER A 333 6.01 -2.43 -20.18
N MET A 334 6.70 -2.11 -19.07
CA MET A 334 8.14 -1.76 -19.07
C MET A 334 9.06 -2.94 -19.43
N SER A 335 8.57 -4.19 -19.35
CA SER A 335 9.33 -5.40 -19.69
C SER A 335 9.05 -5.99 -21.07
N ARG A 336 8.00 -5.52 -21.76
CA ARG A 336 7.66 -6.03 -23.09
C ARG A 336 8.44 -5.25 -24.13
N THR A 337 9.38 -5.92 -24.78
CA THR A 337 10.06 -5.37 -25.96
C THR A 337 9.27 -5.80 -27.20
N LYS A 338 8.09 -5.20 -27.41
CA LYS A 338 7.07 -5.51 -28.43
C LYS A 338 6.42 -6.89 -28.38
#